data_AF-A0A812KVD3-F1
#
_entry.id   AF-A0A812KVD3-F1
#
_cell.length_a   1.000
_cell.length_b   1.000
_cell.length_c   1.000
_cell.angle_alpha   90.00
_cell.angle_beta   90.00
_cell.angle_gamma   90.00
#
_symmetry.space_group_name_H-M   'P 1'
#
loop_
_entity.id
_entity.type
_entity.pdbx_description
1 polymer ?
#
loop_
_entity_poly.entity_id
_entity_poly.type
_entity_poly.pdbx_seq_one_letter_code
_entity_poly.pdbx_strand_id
1 'polypeptide(L)'
;MWYPAHMVSGTIQASLRMRGQYQARQESCYFQNEIHCFTALPAEVANQRCWEEHLARGRSHGFGWWFWKPALVNHLLRTGALRDGDTLVYCDAGCVIDPRSGQSWESLLERVQPEEGLLDIVAFHHQHLEHRYTKGDTFAHFGARWDEDFGLSCQLVGGYWLAKINARTRDLFARWEDLAKEVSLISDDEPRVPNPQYVENRHDQSLFSMLMKSSGAVFERKNDEHFNAAGAPGRGCTTFQSTVGTMHPQLGVSGLKAVVLQDVGWPISGDPLQPIKAARRAEGQLPKDMDLGGEGCY
;
A
#
# COMPACT_ATOMS: atom_id res chain seq x y z
N MET A 1 12.65 18.45 -16.53
CA MET A 1 13.66 18.19 -15.48
C MET A 1 12.89 17.55 -14.33
N TRP A 2 13.18 16.30 -14.00
CA TRP A 2 12.35 15.48 -13.11
C TRP A 2 12.51 15.90 -11.65
N TYR A 3 11.41 15.91 -10.88
CA TYR A 3 11.48 16.09 -9.44
C TYR A 3 11.83 14.76 -8.77
N PRO A 4 12.85 14.73 -7.91
CA PRO A 4 13.34 13.52 -7.27
C PRO A 4 12.31 12.91 -6.28
N ALA A 5 12.19 11.57 -6.26
CA ALA A 5 11.25 10.85 -5.40
C ALA A 5 11.93 10.19 -4.18
N HIS A 6 11.20 10.09 -3.06
CA HIS A 6 11.61 9.36 -1.87
C HIS A 6 11.05 7.93 -1.93
N MET A 7 11.91 6.92 -1.78
CA MET A 7 11.46 5.53 -1.64
C MET A 7 11.39 5.17 -0.16
N VAL A 8 10.24 4.68 0.29
CA VAL A 8 10.09 4.13 1.64
C VAL A 8 9.81 2.63 1.52
N SER A 9 10.66 1.84 2.18
CA SER A 9 10.49 0.39 2.26
C SER A 9 10.73 -0.09 3.69
N GLY A 10 9.74 -0.78 4.26
CA GLY A 10 9.87 -1.41 5.57
C GLY A 10 10.00 -2.93 5.43
N THR A 11 10.93 -3.51 6.20
CA THR A 11 11.00 -4.96 6.44
C THR A 11 11.65 -5.22 7.78
N ILE A 12 11.61 -6.45 8.28
CA ILE A 12 12.46 -6.89 9.39
C ILE A 12 13.58 -7.80 8.88
N GLN A 13 13.57 -8.13 7.59
CA GLN A 13 14.59 -8.95 6.94
C GLN A 13 15.63 -8.06 6.25
N ALA A 14 16.82 -7.98 6.83
CA ALA A 14 17.94 -7.17 6.30
C ALA A 14 18.30 -7.49 4.84
N SER A 15 18.15 -8.73 4.39
CA SER A 15 18.46 -9.16 3.02
C SER A 15 17.48 -8.61 1.97
N LEU A 16 16.22 -8.37 2.33
CA LEU A 16 15.24 -7.74 1.44
C LEU A 16 15.47 -6.23 1.35
N ARG A 17 15.87 -5.58 2.46
CA ARG A 17 16.32 -4.18 2.46
C ARG A 17 17.48 -3.95 1.50
N MET A 18 18.52 -4.79 1.57
CA MET A 18 19.71 -4.64 0.71
C MET A 18 19.34 -4.75 -0.77
N ARG A 19 18.39 -5.62 -1.13
CA ARG A 19 17.88 -5.72 -2.50
C ARG A 19 17.10 -4.48 -2.92
N GLY A 20 16.14 -4.04 -2.11
CA GLY A 20 15.33 -2.85 -2.42
C GLY A 20 16.19 -1.60 -2.56
N GLN A 21 17.14 -1.38 -1.64
CA GLN A 21 18.10 -0.28 -1.72
C GLN A 21 19.00 -0.39 -2.94
N TYR A 22 19.53 -1.58 -3.25
CA TYR A 22 20.36 -1.78 -4.42
C TYR A 22 19.58 -1.49 -5.71
N GLN A 23 18.38 -2.04 -5.85
CA GLN A 23 17.54 -1.85 -7.04
C GLN A 23 17.12 -0.38 -7.21
N ALA A 24 16.70 0.29 -6.14
CA ALA A 24 16.38 1.72 -6.21
C ALA A 24 17.59 2.59 -6.54
N ARG A 25 18.79 2.20 -6.09
CA ARG A 25 20.05 2.87 -6.48
C ARG A 25 20.45 2.59 -7.92
N GLN A 26 20.09 1.45 -8.50
CA GLN A 26 20.26 1.20 -9.94
C GLN A 26 19.33 2.12 -10.75
N GLU A 27 18.10 2.34 -10.26
CA GLU A 27 17.14 3.31 -10.78
C GLU A 27 17.41 4.75 -10.31
N SER A 28 18.69 5.12 -10.14
CA SER A 28 19.15 6.44 -9.67
C SER A 28 18.68 7.61 -10.52
N CYS A 29 18.05 7.41 -11.67
CA CYS A 29 17.38 8.47 -12.41
C CYS A 29 16.04 8.91 -11.78
N TYR A 30 15.38 8.03 -11.01
CA TYR A 30 14.05 8.29 -10.42
C TYR A 30 14.10 8.51 -8.89
N PHE A 31 14.98 7.81 -8.17
CA PHE A 31 15.09 7.86 -6.69
C PHE A 31 16.30 8.64 -6.20
N GLN A 32 16.38 9.93 -6.56
CA GLN A 32 17.57 10.76 -6.36
C GLN A 32 17.69 11.46 -5.01
N ASN A 33 16.60 11.58 -4.25
CA ASN A 33 16.61 12.29 -2.97
C ASN A 33 17.07 11.38 -1.82
N GLU A 34 16.14 10.59 -1.29
CA GLU A 34 16.41 9.76 -0.12
C GLU A 34 15.66 8.43 -0.21
N ILE A 35 16.39 7.34 0.11
CA ILE A 35 15.85 5.99 0.19
C ILE A 35 15.81 5.59 1.66
N HIS A 36 14.61 5.60 2.24
CA HIS A 36 14.38 5.20 3.63
C HIS A 36 14.04 3.70 3.67
N CYS A 37 14.98 2.89 4.14
CA CYS A 37 14.71 1.47 4.37
C CYS A 37 14.91 1.08 5.83
N PHE A 38 13.82 0.64 6.45
CA PHE A 38 13.78 0.25 7.85
C PHE A 38 13.91 -1.26 8.00
N THR A 39 14.76 -1.70 8.94
CA THR A 39 14.88 -3.09 9.42
C THR A 39 14.38 -3.28 10.85
N ALA A 40 14.07 -2.16 11.52
CA ALA A 40 13.56 -2.08 12.87
C ALA A 40 12.74 -0.78 12.98
N LEU A 41 11.87 -0.70 13.98
CA LEU A 41 11.12 0.51 14.28
C LEU A 41 12.06 1.56 14.89
N PRO A 42 11.98 2.83 14.46
CA PRO A 42 12.56 3.95 15.20
C PRO A 42 12.09 3.93 16.66
N ALA A 43 12.94 4.34 17.60
CA ALA A 43 12.62 4.31 19.03
C ALA A 43 11.37 5.16 19.33
N GLU A 44 11.19 6.26 18.61
CA GLU A 44 10.05 7.17 18.70
C GLU A 44 8.74 6.53 18.25
N VAL A 45 8.80 5.46 17.44
CA VAL A 45 7.62 4.65 17.07
C VAL A 45 7.49 3.49 18.05
N ALA A 46 8.57 2.75 18.30
CA ALA A 46 8.56 1.56 19.15
C ALA A 46 8.09 1.83 20.60
N ASN A 47 8.37 3.03 21.13
CA ASN A 47 8.04 3.41 22.50
C ASN A 47 6.64 4.03 22.65
N GLN A 48 5.85 4.15 21.58
CA GLN A 48 4.50 4.69 21.72
C GLN A 48 3.57 3.62 22.29
N ARG A 49 2.86 3.98 23.36
CA ARG A 49 1.94 3.10 24.09
C ARG A 49 0.86 2.49 23.19
N CYS A 50 0.41 3.20 22.15
CA CYS A 50 -0.61 2.69 21.23
C CYS A 50 -0.17 1.46 20.42
N TRP A 51 1.13 1.14 20.37
CA TRP A 51 1.67 -0.03 19.65
C TRP A 51 2.09 -1.19 20.57
N GLU A 52 1.99 -1.03 21.90
CA GLU A 52 2.39 -2.07 22.86
C GLU A 52 1.65 -3.39 22.59
N GLU A 53 0.35 -3.32 22.33
CA GLU A 53 -0.47 -4.49 22.07
C GLU A 53 -0.13 -5.16 20.73
N HIS A 54 0.09 -4.39 19.67
CA HIS A 54 0.55 -4.89 18.36
C HIS A 54 1.88 -5.62 18.50
N LEU A 55 2.81 -5.05 19.25
CA LEU A 55 4.14 -5.63 19.48
C LEU A 55 4.13 -6.83 20.43
N ALA A 56 3.15 -6.91 21.34
CA ALA A 56 2.99 -8.03 22.25
C ALA A 56 2.31 -9.24 21.56
N ARG A 57 1.25 -9.00 20.77
CA ARG A 57 0.39 -10.05 20.21
C ARG A 57 0.70 -10.37 18.76
N GLY A 58 0.92 -9.34 17.94
CA GLY A 58 1.09 -9.47 16.50
C GLY A 58 2.54 -9.65 16.05
N ARG A 59 3.53 -9.76 16.96
CA ARG A 59 4.95 -9.76 16.60
C ARG A 59 5.34 -10.84 15.58
N SER A 60 4.71 -12.02 15.65
CA SER A 60 4.95 -13.14 14.73
C SER A 60 4.23 -13.00 13.39
N HIS A 61 3.29 -12.07 13.24
CA HIS A 61 2.46 -11.87 12.06
C HIS A 61 2.66 -10.47 11.53
N GLY A 62 3.54 -10.32 10.54
CA GLY A 62 3.85 -9.00 9.98
C GLY A 62 4.38 -7.98 10.99
N PHE A 63 4.88 -8.44 12.15
CA PHE A 63 5.40 -7.62 13.24
C PHE A 63 4.42 -6.57 13.76
N GLY A 64 3.24 -7.06 14.12
CA GLY A 64 2.12 -6.26 14.60
C GLY A 64 1.09 -6.01 13.49
N TRP A 65 0.86 -6.99 12.62
CA TRP A 65 -0.10 -6.88 11.52
C TRP A 65 0.19 -5.69 10.61
N TRP A 66 1.47 -5.43 10.35
CA TRP A 66 1.94 -4.37 9.46
C TRP A 66 1.50 -2.94 9.86
N PHE A 67 1.10 -2.71 11.12
CA PHE A 67 0.80 -1.35 11.65
C PHE A 67 1.93 -0.35 11.39
N TRP A 68 3.15 -0.87 11.30
CA TRP A 68 4.35 -0.08 11.10
C TRP A 68 4.36 0.64 9.75
N LYS A 69 3.58 0.22 8.74
CA LYS A 69 3.52 0.93 7.45
C LYS A 69 3.00 2.37 7.63
N PRO A 70 1.77 2.61 8.12
CA PRO A 70 1.32 3.97 8.39
C PRO A 70 2.15 4.67 9.46
N ALA A 71 2.65 3.95 10.48
CA ALA A 71 3.45 4.56 11.55
C ALA A 71 4.80 5.11 11.05
N LEU A 72 5.47 4.40 10.13
CA LEU A 72 6.74 4.84 9.54
C LEU A 72 6.54 6.02 8.57
N VAL A 73 5.48 5.99 7.75
CA VAL A 73 5.14 7.13 6.88
C VAL A 73 4.90 8.38 7.72
N ASN A 74 4.08 8.29 8.77
CA ASN A 74 3.84 9.43 9.66
C ASN A 74 5.08 9.83 10.46
N HIS A 75 5.95 8.89 10.85
CA HIS A 75 7.23 9.22 11.48
C HIS A 75 8.09 10.09 10.55
N LEU A 76 8.25 9.72 9.28
CA LEU A 76 9.01 10.50 8.31
C LEU A 76 8.39 11.89 8.06
N LEU A 77 7.06 12.00 8.05
CA LEU A 77 6.35 13.27 7.95
C LEU A 77 6.55 14.16 9.18
N ARG A 78 6.57 13.57 10.39
CA ARG A 78 6.77 14.29 11.66
C ARG A 78 8.21 14.76 11.85
N THR A 79 9.20 13.98 11.43
CA THR A 79 10.62 14.34 11.55
C THR A 79 11.08 15.33 10.47
N GLY A 80 10.23 15.58 9.46
CA GLY A 80 10.55 16.47 8.35
C GLY A 80 11.42 15.83 7.26
N ALA A 81 11.63 14.51 7.31
CA ALA A 81 12.28 13.75 6.25
C ALA A 81 11.42 13.68 4.97
N LEU A 82 10.09 13.66 5.13
CA LEU A 82 9.13 13.86 4.04
C LEU A 82 8.43 15.22 4.17
N ARG A 83 8.60 16.07 3.16
CA ARG A 83 8.14 17.47 3.13
C ARG A 83 7.04 17.65 2.09
N ASP A 84 6.29 18.74 2.21
CA ASP A 84 5.26 19.08 1.24
C ASP A 84 5.88 19.32 -0.13
N GLY A 85 5.24 18.76 -1.16
CA GLY A 85 5.74 18.75 -2.53
C GLY A 85 6.59 17.53 -2.89
N ASP A 86 7.08 16.76 -1.91
CA ASP A 86 7.83 15.53 -2.20
C ASP A 86 6.93 14.46 -2.81
N THR A 87 7.48 13.66 -3.72
CA THR A 87 6.84 12.44 -4.21
C THR A 87 7.33 11.24 -3.40
N LEU A 88 6.42 10.56 -2.72
CA LEU A 88 6.66 9.32 -2.00
C LEU A 88 6.30 8.13 -2.88
N VAL A 89 7.25 7.24 -3.11
CA VAL A 89 7.02 5.89 -3.64
C VAL A 89 7.17 4.90 -2.48
N TYR A 90 6.06 4.33 -2.04
CA TYR A 90 6.09 3.26 -1.05
C TYR A 90 6.18 1.91 -1.76
N CYS A 91 7.04 1.02 -1.26
CA CYS A 91 6.90 -0.40 -1.57
C CYS A 91 7.46 -1.31 -0.45
N ASP A 92 6.78 -2.41 -0.21
CA ASP A 92 7.23 -3.47 0.69
C ASP A 92 8.57 -4.02 0.20
N ALA A 93 9.46 -4.43 1.11
CA ALA A 93 10.78 -4.94 0.70
C ALA A 93 10.72 -6.27 -0.08
N GLY A 94 9.55 -6.92 -0.10
CA GLY A 94 9.25 -8.05 -0.97
C GLY A 94 8.97 -7.66 -2.42
N CYS A 95 8.82 -6.37 -2.73
CA CYS A 95 8.67 -5.91 -4.10
C CYS A 95 10.01 -5.93 -4.85
N VAL A 96 9.91 -6.10 -6.17
CA VAL A 96 11.01 -5.96 -7.12
C VAL A 96 10.71 -4.74 -7.98
N ILE A 97 11.69 -3.84 -8.06
CA ILE A 97 11.70 -2.74 -9.02
C ILE A 97 12.26 -3.28 -10.34
N ASP A 98 11.52 -3.13 -11.44
CA ASP A 98 11.96 -3.59 -12.77
C ASP A 98 12.76 -2.47 -13.47
N PRO A 99 14.08 -2.62 -13.65
CA PRO A 99 14.92 -1.59 -14.25
C PRO A 99 14.63 -1.33 -15.74
N ARG A 100 13.87 -2.22 -16.38
CA ARG A 100 13.53 -2.10 -17.81
C ARG A 100 12.24 -1.31 -18.03
N SER A 101 11.62 -0.83 -16.96
CA SER A 101 10.30 -0.19 -16.97
C SER A 101 10.36 1.35 -16.97
N GLY A 102 11.47 1.95 -17.43
CA GLY A 102 11.69 3.41 -17.34
C GLY A 102 10.52 4.27 -17.84
N GLN A 103 9.96 3.98 -19.02
CA GLN A 103 8.78 4.70 -19.55
C GLN A 103 7.54 4.58 -18.63
N SER A 104 7.41 3.45 -17.93
CA SER A 104 6.33 3.20 -16.97
C SER A 104 6.53 3.99 -15.68
N TRP A 105 7.77 4.09 -15.19
CA TRP A 105 8.12 4.97 -14.07
C TRP A 105 7.83 6.43 -14.38
N GLU A 106 8.25 6.90 -15.56
CA GLU A 106 7.97 8.27 -16.03
C GLU A 106 6.47 8.55 -16.03
N SER A 107 5.67 7.67 -16.66
CA SER A 107 4.22 7.82 -16.71
C SER A 107 3.55 7.81 -15.33
N LEU A 108 4.01 6.98 -14.39
CA LEU A 108 3.45 6.96 -13.03
C LEU A 108 3.86 8.16 -12.20
N LEU A 109 5.12 8.62 -12.32
CA LEU A 109 5.62 9.77 -11.58
C LEU A 109 4.96 11.06 -12.08
N GLU A 110 4.80 11.22 -13.39
CA GLU A 110 4.07 12.36 -14.00
C GLU A 110 2.66 12.52 -13.43
N ARG A 111 1.97 11.40 -13.13
CA ARG A 111 0.62 11.42 -12.56
C ARG A 111 0.54 12.09 -11.18
N VAL A 112 1.63 12.09 -10.40
CA VAL A 112 1.70 12.69 -9.05
C VAL A 112 2.63 13.91 -8.98
N GLN A 113 3.01 14.51 -10.12
CA GLN A 113 3.98 15.59 -10.14
C GLN A 113 3.48 16.93 -9.56
N PRO A 114 4.42 17.83 -9.17
CA PRO A 114 4.10 19.12 -8.57
C PRO A 114 3.30 20.08 -9.45
N GLU A 115 3.57 20.12 -10.76
CA GLU A 115 3.39 21.34 -11.55
C GLU A 115 1.97 21.63 -12.06
N GLU A 116 1.07 20.65 -12.19
CA GLU A 116 -0.36 20.92 -12.38
C GLU A 116 -1.18 19.86 -11.66
N GLY A 117 -2.37 20.22 -11.17
CA GLY A 117 -3.17 19.41 -10.25
C GLY A 117 -3.71 18.11 -10.85
N LEU A 118 -2.85 17.10 -11.04
CA LEU A 118 -3.20 15.81 -11.60
C LEU A 118 -3.73 14.86 -10.52
N LEU A 119 -2.90 14.24 -9.68
CA LEU A 119 -3.34 13.32 -8.62
C LEU A 119 -2.54 13.49 -7.32
N ASP A 120 -3.18 13.17 -6.20
CA ASP A 120 -2.55 13.09 -4.88
C ASP A 120 -1.93 11.71 -4.64
N ILE A 121 -2.58 10.65 -5.13
CA ILE A 121 -2.15 9.27 -4.92
C ILE A 121 -2.52 8.39 -6.12
N VAL A 122 -1.57 7.53 -6.49
CA VAL A 122 -1.76 6.42 -7.44
C VAL A 122 -1.61 5.13 -6.65
N ALA A 123 -2.69 4.37 -6.57
CA ALA A 123 -2.73 3.05 -5.95
C ALA A 123 -3.06 1.97 -6.98
N PHE A 124 -2.99 0.71 -6.55
CA PHE A 124 -3.23 -0.44 -7.41
C PHE A 124 -4.28 -1.34 -6.79
N HIS A 125 -5.00 -2.12 -7.59
CA HIS A 125 -5.90 -3.16 -7.11
C HIS A 125 -5.60 -4.50 -7.78
N HIS A 126 -5.81 -5.58 -7.04
CA HIS A 126 -5.74 -6.94 -7.55
C HIS A 126 -7.14 -7.58 -7.61
N GLN A 127 -7.25 -8.81 -8.09
CA GLN A 127 -8.53 -9.49 -8.32
C GLN A 127 -9.24 -9.97 -7.03
N HIS A 128 -8.59 -9.89 -5.88
CA HIS A 128 -9.22 -10.29 -4.63
C HIS A 128 -10.31 -9.29 -4.19
N LEU A 129 -11.49 -9.79 -3.83
CA LEU A 129 -12.62 -8.99 -3.36
C LEU A 129 -12.48 -8.67 -1.87
N GLU A 130 -12.92 -7.47 -1.47
CA GLU A 130 -12.84 -7.04 -0.07
C GLU A 130 -13.56 -7.97 0.89
N HIS A 131 -14.77 -8.44 0.55
CA HIS A 131 -15.53 -9.27 1.50
C HIS A 131 -14.82 -10.57 1.88
N ARG A 132 -13.83 -11.03 1.11
CA ARG A 132 -13.06 -12.22 1.46
C ARG A 132 -11.89 -11.89 2.39
N TYR A 133 -11.41 -10.66 2.32
CA TYR A 133 -10.11 -10.26 2.86
C TYR A 133 -10.15 -9.07 3.81
N THR A 134 -11.35 -8.62 4.19
CA THR A 134 -11.60 -7.50 5.10
C THR A 134 -12.63 -7.93 6.13
N LYS A 135 -12.33 -7.71 7.42
CA LYS A 135 -13.22 -8.06 8.53
C LYS A 135 -14.57 -7.35 8.41
N GLY A 136 -15.63 -8.03 8.85
CA GLY A 136 -16.96 -7.41 9.02
C GLY A 136 -16.90 -6.18 9.93
N ASP A 137 -16.08 -6.22 10.98
CA ASP A 137 -15.86 -5.09 11.89
C ASP A 137 -15.32 -3.85 11.16
N THR A 138 -14.41 -4.06 10.20
CA THR A 138 -13.87 -2.99 9.37
C THR A 138 -14.97 -2.39 8.49
N PHE A 139 -15.77 -3.22 7.80
CA PHE A 139 -16.92 -2.70 7.04
C PHE A 139 -17.86 -1.85 7.91
N ALA A 140 -18.25 -2.37 9.07
CA ALA A 140 -19.13 -1.66 9.99
C ALA A 140 -18.51 -0.34 10.50
N HIS A 141 -17.21 -0.31 10.77
CA HIS A 141 -16.50 0.91 11.17
C HIS A 141 -16.56 2.01 10.10
N PHE A 142 -16.54 1.61 8.82
CA PHE A 142 -16.66 2.51 7.68
C PHE A 142 -18.13 2.78 7.25
N GLY A 143 -19.11 2.33 8.03
CA GLY A 143 -20.52 2.45 7.65
C GLY A 143 -20.87 1.72 6.35
N ALA A 144 -20.05 0.74 5.95
CA ALA A 144 -20.16 -0.02 4.71
C ALA A 144 -20.62 -1.45 4.99
N ARG A 145 -20.99 -2.17 3.92
CA ARG A 145 -21.39 -3.58 4.00
C ARG A 145 -20.55 -4.46 3.07
N TRP A 146 -20.35 -5.71 3.50
CA TRP A 146 -19.58 -6.70 2.75
C TRP A 146 -20.32 -7.19 1.49
N ASP A 147 -21.65 -7.07 1.45
CA ASP A 147 -22.51 -7.49 0.34
C ASP A 147 -22.92 -6.33 -0.60
N GLU A 148 -22.24 -5.19 -0.48
CA GLU A 148 -22.47 -3.98 -1.28
C GLU A 148 -21.17 -3.49 -1.96
N ASP A 149 -21.17 -2.30 -2.56
CA ASP A 149 -20.11 -1.78 -3.44
C ASP A 149 -18.69 -1.90 -2.87
N PHE A 150 -18.51 -1.61 -1.58
CA PHE A 150 -17.20 -1.74 -0.93
C PHE A 150 -16.79 -3.21 -0.84
N GLY A 151 -17.68 -4.08 -0.35
CA GLY A 151 -17.38 -5.50 -0.18
C GLY A 151 -17.26 -6.30 -1.48
N LEU A 152 -18.02 -5.92 -2.50
CA LEU A 152 -18.04 -6.56 -3.83
C LEU A 152 -17.00 -6.02 -4.81
N SER A 153 -16.22 -5.01 -4.41
CA SER A 153 -15.13 -4.47 -5.23
C SER A 153 -13.78 -5.10 -4.91
N CYS A 154 -12.87 -5.03 -5.88
CA CYS A 154 -11.48 -5.40 -5.72
C CYS A 154 -10.82 -4.63 -4.58
N GLN A 155 -9.99 -5.31 -3.80
CA GLN A 155 -9.18 -4.72 -2.74
C GLN A 155 -7.91 -4.09 -3.34
N LEU A 156 -7.52 -2.94 -2.80
CA LEU A 156 -6.29 -2.25 -3.17
C LEU A 156 -5.06 -2.99 -2.62
N VAL A 157 -3.95 -2.86 -3.32
CA VAL A 157 -2.64 -3.37 -2.92
C VAL A 157 -2.03 -2.43 -1.88
N GLY A 158 -1.74 -2.94 -0.69
CA GLY A 158 -1.04 -2.22 0.39
C GLY A 158 0.48 -2.36 0.32
N GLY A 159 0.98 -3.11 -0.67
CA GLY A 159 2.39 -3.40 -0.84
C GLY A 159 3.16 -2.37 -1.65
N TYR A 160 2.50 -1.53 -2.44
CA TYR A 160 3.14 -0.42 -3.15
C TYR A 160 2.12 0.60 -3.67
N TRP A 161 2.52 1.87 -3.69
CA TRP A 161 1.72 3.01 -4.15
C TRP A 161 2.60 4.26 -4.26
N LEU A 162 2.11 5.28 -4.94
CA LEU A 162 2.80 6.56 -5.11
C LEU A 162 1.92 7.69 -4.58
N ALA A 163 2.47 8.62 -3.83
CA ALA A 163 1.74 9.75 -3.28
C ALA A 163 2.55 11.05 -3.36
N LYS A 164 1.89 12.14 -3.72
CA LYS A 164 2.41 13.49 -3.53
C LYS A 164 2.14 13.92 -2.11
N ILE A 165 3.16 14.33 -1.37
CA ILE A 165 3.00 14.83 -0.01
C ILE A 165 2.37 16.22 -0.05
N ASN A 166 1.17 16.31 0.51
CA ASN A 166 0.40 17.53 0.68
C ASN A 166 -0.61 17.36 1.82
N ALA A 167 -1.41 18.39 2.10
CA ALA A 167 -2.38 18.37 3.19
C ALA A 167 -3.35 17.16 3.16
N ARG A 168 -3.80 16.74 1.96
CA ARG A 168 -4.77 15.63 1.82
C ARG A 168 -4.11 14.28 2.04
N THR A 169 -2.92 14.05 1.50
CA THR A 169 -2.20 12.79 1.75
C THR A 169 -1.70 12.68 3.18
N ARG A 170 -1.33 13.80 3.82
CA ARG A 170 -1.07 13.83 5.27
C ARG A 170 -2.29 13.42 6.09
N ASP A 171 -3.47 13.96 5.78
CA ASP A 171 -4.73 13.58 6.45
C ASP A 171 -5.05 12.08 6.23
N LEU A 172 -4.87 11.59 4.99
CA LEU A 172 -5.02 10.17 4.66
C LEU A 172 -4.10 9.28 5.51
N PHE A 173 -2.81 9.61 5.59
CA PHE A 173 -1.85 8.80 6.33
C PHE A 173 -2.07 8.88 7.84
N ALA A 174 -2.46 10.03 8.38
CA ALA A 174 -2.81 10.17 9.79
C ALA A 174 -4.01 9.27 10.15
N ARG A 175 -5.07 9.30 9.33
CA ARG A 175 -6.25 8.43 9.52
C ARG A 175 -5.90 6.95 9.38
N TRP A 176 -5.00 6.60 8.47
CA TRP A 176 -4.53 5.22 8.35
C TRP A 176 -3.76 4.76 9.59
N GLU A 177 -2.91 5.62 10.16
CA GLU A 177 -2.23 5.35 11.44
C GLU A 177 -3.25 5.22 12.59
N ASP A 178 -4.26 6.09 12.65
CA ASP A 178 -5.31 6.02 13.67
C ASP A 178 -6.14 4.74 13.58
N LEU A 179 -6.56 4.35 12.38
CA LEU A 179 -7.25 3.08 12.15
C LEU A 179 -6.38 1.89 12.53
N ALA A 180 -5.07 1.95 12.27
CA ALA A 180 -4.15 0.88 12.63
C ALA A 180 -3.96 0.75 14.15
N LYS A 181 -4.17 1.81 14.94
CA LYS A 181 -4.14 1.75 16.42
C LYS A 181 -5.29 0.90 16.99
N GLU A 182 -6.40 0.80 16.27
CA GLU A 182 -7.54 -0.01 16.67
C GLU A 182 -7.26 -1.51 16.42
N VAL A 183 -6.68 -2.17 17.42
CA VAL A 183 -6.26 -3.59 17.33
C VAL A 183 -7.39 -4.50 16.84
N SER A 184 -8.63 -4.24 17.24
CA SER A 184 -9.79 -5.04 16.83
C SER A 184 -10.06 -5.01 15.30
N LEU A 185 -9.60 -3.98 14.59
CA LEU A 185 -9.75 -3.86 13.14
C LEU A 185 -8.59 -4.51 12.36
N ILE A 186 -7.37 -4.41 12.89
CA ILE A 186 -6.16 -4.85 12.18
C ILE A 186 -5.72 -6.28 12.53
N SER A 187 -6.04 -6.78 13.72
CA SER A 187 -5.64 -8.12 14.17
C SER A 187 -6.43 -9.26 13.53
N ASP A 188 -6.02 -10.48 13.86
CA ASP A 188 -6.71 -11.74 13.51
C ASP A 188 -7.80 -12.15 14.51
N ASP A 189 -8.18 -11.26 15.44
CA ASP A 189 -9.28 -11.52 16.34
C ASP A 189 -10.56 -11.81 15.55
N GLU A 190 -11.37 -12.75 16.03
CA GLU A 190 -12.63 -13.13 15.39
C GLU A 190 -13.50 -11.88 15.17
N PRO A 191 -14.01 -11.65 13.94
CA PRO A 191 -14.88 -10.51 13.67
C PRO A 191 -16.17 -10.60 14.50
N ARG A 192 -16.57 -9.48 15.11
CA ARG A 192 -17.86 -9.38 15.83
C ARG A 192 -19.03 -9.21 14.88
N VAL A 193 -18.80 -8.53 13.76
CA VAL A 193 -19.79 -8.34 12.70
C VAL A 193 -19.69 -9.49 11.69
N PRO A 194 -20.78 -10.24 11.45
CA PRO A 194 -20.77 -11.39 10.54
C PRO A 194 -20.49 -11.00 9.09
N ASN A 195 -19.62 -11.77 8.46
CA ASN A 195 -19.40 -11.77 7.02
C ASN A 195 -19.19 -13.23 6.58
N PRO A 196 -20.23 -13.90 6.03
CA PRO A 196 -20.15 -15.31 5.64
C PRO A 196 -19.13 -15.64 4.55
N GLN A 197 -18.59 -14.64 3.84
CA GLN A 197 -17.60 -14.81 2.78
C GLN A 197 -16.17 -14.54 3.24
N TYR A 198 -15.98 -14.14 4.50
CA TYR A 198 -14.67 -13.82 5.07
C TYR A 198 -13.76 -15.04 5.11
N VAL A 199 -12.52 -14.87 4.67
CA VAL A 199 -11.49 -15.91 4.63
C VAL A 199 -10.39 -15.59 5.65
N GLU A 200 -9.83 -14.39 5.58
CA GLU A 200 -8.74 -13.93 6.46
C GLU A 200 -8.64 -12.40 6.39
N ASN A 201 -7.92 -11.77 7.32
CA ASN A 201 -7.72 -10.32 7.29
C ASN A 201 -6.50 -9.99 6.41
N ARG A 202 -6.55 -8.87 5.69
CA ARG A 202 -5.36 -8.26 5.06
C ARG A 202 -4.85 -7.05 5.83
N HIS A 203 -5.33 -6.86 7.07
CA HIS A 203 -4.73 -5.99 8.07
C HIS A 203 -4.62 -4.54 7.59
N ASP A 204 -3.42 -3.96 7.58
CA ASP A 204 -3.14 -2.61 7.10
C ASP A 204 -3.70 -2.36 5.68
N GLN A 205 -3.64 -3.37 4.81
CA GLN A 205 -4.10 -3.28 3.43
C GLN A 205 -5.62 -3.11 3.36
N SER A 206 -6.36 -3.83 4.20
CA SER A 206 -7.82 -3.68 4.32
C SER A 206 -8.17 -2.26 4.77
N LEU A 207 -7.45 -1.73 5.78
CA LEU A 207 -7.67 -0.37 6.28
C LEU A 207 -7.36 0.69 5.21
N PHE A 208 -6.23 0.55 4.52
CA PHE A 208 -5.82 1.43 3.43
C PHE A 208 -6.85 1.43 2.29
N SER A 209 -7.28 0.24 1.86
CA SER A 209 -8.22 0.06 0.77
C SER A 209 -9.60 0.68 1.09
N MET A 210 -10.13 0.41 2.29
CA MET A 210 -11.40 0.98 2.75
C MET A 210 -11.33 2.50 2.90
N LEU A 211 -10.21 3.03 3.38
CA LEU A 211 -9.99 4.48 3.51
C LEU A 211 -9.93 5.18 2.14
N MET A 212 -9.24 4.60 1.17
CA MET A 212 -9.17 5.08 -0.21
C MET A 212 -10.54 5.11 -0.87
N LYS A 213 -11.32 4.03 -0.74
CA LYS A 213 -12.70 3.95 -1.24
C LYS A 213 -13.61 4.99 -0.56
N SER A 214 -13.49 5.14 0.76
CA SER A 214 -14.24 6.13 1.54
C SER A 214 -13.90 7.58 1.18
N SER A 215 -12.72 7.80 0.61
CA SER A 215 -12.24 9.10 0.14
C SER A 215 -12.57 9.37 -1.33
N GLY A 216 -13.30 8.47 -2.01
CA GLY A 216 -13.75 8.67 -3.39
C GLY A 216 -12.71 8.35 -4.45
N ALA A 217 -11.80 7.40 -4.20
CA ALA A 217 -10.81 6.99 -5.20
C ALA A 217 -11.46 6.50 -6.50
N VAL A 218 -10.90 6.92 -7.64
CA VAL A 218 -11.41 6.61 -8.98
C VAL A 218 -10.64 5.43 -9.56
N PHE A 219 -11.36 4.39 -9.97
CA PHE A 219 -10.76 3.21 -10.58
C PHE A 219 -10.64 3.39 -12.11
N GLU A 220 -9.42 3.30 -12.65
CA GLU A 220 -9.17 3.40 -14.08
C GLU A 220 -9.54 2.07 -14.76
N ARG A 221 -10.45 2.14 -15.74
CA ARG A 221 -10.96 0.95 -16.44
C ARG A 221 -10.18 0.73 -17.73
N LYS A 222 -9.57 -0.45 -17.85
CA LYS A 222 -9.04 -0.94 -19.14
C LYS A 222 -10.08 -1.68 -19.98
N ASN A 223 -10.96 -2.48 -19.35
CA ASN A 223 -12.12 -3.13 -19.97
C ASN A 223 -13.15 -3.59 -18.91
N ASP A 224 -14.33 -4.06 -19.33
CA ASP A 224 -15.42 -4.50 -18.43
C ASP A 224 -15.15 -5.87 -17.77
N GLU A 225 -14.39 -6.76 -18.41
CA GLU A 225 -14.03 -8.08 -17.87
C GLU A 225 -13.11 -7.96 -16.64
N HIS A 226 -12.26 -6.94 -16.62
CA HIS A 226 -11.26 -6.63 -15.61
C HIS A 226 -11.82 -6.47 -14.19
N PHE A 227 -13.07 -6.04 -14.10
CA PHE A 227 -13.75 -5.80 -12.84
C PHE A 227 -14.57 -7.03 -12.40
N ASN A 228 -14.88 -7.99 -13.28
CA ASN A 228 -15.78 -9.13 -13.00
C ASN A 228 -15.15 -10.27 -12.17
N ALA A 229 -14.38 -9.95 -11.14
CA ALA A 229 -13.65 -10.92 -10.32
C ALA A 229 -14.55 -11.91 -9.55
N ALA A 230 -15.84 -11.62 -9.38
CA ALA A 230 -16.78 -12.50 -8.68
C ALA A 230 -17.35 -13.64 -9.54
N GLY A 231 -17.15 -13.64 -10.87
CA GLY A 231 -17.74 -14.65 -11.77
C GLY A 231 -19.28 -14.76 -11.69
N ALA A 232 -19.96 -13.76 -11.12
CA ALA A 232 -21.40 -13.77 -10.93
C ALA A 232 -22.11 -13.45 -12.27
N PRO A 233 -22.90 -14.36 -12.84
CA PRO A 233 -23.62 -14.07 -14.07
C PRO A 233 -24.61 -12.91 -13.86
N GLY A 234 -24.55 -11.89 -14.72
CA GLY A 234 -25.46 -10.74 -14.70
C GLY A 234 -25.13 -9.64 -13.68
N ARG A 235 -24.08 -9.83 -12.87
CA ARG A 235 -23.42 -8.74 -12.16
C ARG A 235 -21.98 -8.78 -12.62
N GLY A 236 -21.56 -7.78 -13.39
CA GLY A 236 -20.13 -7.52 -13.46
C GLY A 236 -19.58 -7.32 -12.05
N CYS A 237 -18.32 -6.91 -11.88
CA CYS A 237 -18.07 -6.04 -10.73
C CYS A 237 -19.23 -5.07 -10.72
N THR A 238 -19.91 -4.97 -9.59
CA THR A 238 -20.59 -3.71 -9.34
C THR A 238 -19.55 -2.69 -9.69
N THR A 239 -19.85 -1.96 -10.74
CA THR A 239 -19.15 -0.76 -11.03
C THR A 239 -18.96 -0.14 -9.65
N PHE A 240 -17.72 0.07 -9.21
CA PHE A 240 -17.50 1.31 -8.53
C PHE A 240 -17.76 2.40 -9.59
N GLN A 241 -19.03 2.52 -10.00
CA GLN A 241 -19.68 3.76 -10.14
C GLN A 241 -19.57 4.21 -8.70
N SER A 242 -18.64 5.13 -8.45
CA SER A 242 -19.03 6.24 -7.62
C SER A 242 -20.36 6.74 -8.20
N THR A 243 -21.48 6.09 -7.89
CA THR A 243 -22.78 6.71 -7.95
C THR A 243 -22.73 7.69 -6.81
N VAL A 244 -22.15 8.85 -7.14
CA VAL A 244 -22.33 10.12 -6.46
C VAL A 244 -21.80 10.15 -5.03
N GLY A 245 -20.55 10.60 -4.90
CA GLY A 245 -20.28 11.86 -4.21
C GLY A 245 -20.43 11.95 -2.69
N THR A 246 -20.87 10.93 -1.98
CA THR A 246 -20.81 10.93 -0.51
C THR A 246 -19.55 10.23 -0.05
N MET A 247 -18.46 10.99 -0.02
CA MET A 247 -17.34 10.78 0.90
C MET A 247 -17.90 10.32 2.26
N HIS A 248 -17.32 9.28 2.86
CA HIS A 248 -17.73 8.89 4.21
C HIS A 248 -17.56 10.11 5.12
N PRO A 249 -18.63 10.61 5.78
CA PRO A 249 -18.64 11.95 6.39
C PRO A 249 -17.57 12.11 7.48
N GLN A 250 -17.14 11.00 8.09
CA GLN A 250 -16.17 11.01 9.19
C GLN A 250 -14.80 10.51 8.78
N LEU A 251 -14.68 9.59 7.81
CA LEU A 251 -13.44 8.87 7.51
C LEU A 251 -12.85 9.22 6.15
N GLY A 252 -13.66 9.69 5.20
CA GLY A 252 -13.16 10.10 3.90
C GLY A 252 -12.35 11.38 3.98
N VAL A 253 -11.31 11.47 3.16
CA VAL A 253 -10.49 12.68 3.01
C VAL A 253 -11.08 13.57 1.93
N SER A 254 -11.57 14.73 2.31
CA SER A 254 -12.25 15.65 1.40
C SER A 254 -11.32 16.17 0.29
N GLY A 255 -11.76 16.01 -0.96
CA GLY A 255 -11.06 16.49 -2.13
C GLY A 255 -9.82 15.69 -2.52
N LEU A 256 -9.61 14.50 -1.95
CA LEU A 256 -8.50 13.61 -2.31
C LEU A 256 -8.63 13.19 -3.78
N LYS A 257 -7.59 13.48 -4.58
CA LYS A 257 -7.48 13.07 -5.97
C LYS A 257 -6.74 11.75 -6.07
N ALA A 258 -7.46 10.64 -5.89
CA ALA A 258 -6.89 9.31 -5.91
C ALA A 258 -7.29 8.55 -7.18
N VAL A 259 -6.33 7.93 -7.87
CA VAL A 259 -6.60 6.95 -8.93
C VAL A 259 -6.15 5.56 -8.48
N VAL A 260 -6.90 4.55 -8.90
CA VAL A 260 -6.58 3.14 -8.67
C VAL A 260 -6.41 2.46 -10.02
N LEU A 261 -5.22 1.93 -10.26
CA LEU A 261 -4.85 1.21 -11.47
C LEU A 261 -4.94 -0.30 -11.26
N GLN A 262 -5.06 -1.04 -12.35
CA GLN A 262 -4.90 -2.49 -12.31
C GLN A 262 -3.46 -2.88 -11.95
N ASP A 263 -3.30 -3.72 -10.93
CA ASP A 263 -2.10 -4.52 -10.77
C ASP A 263 -2.11 -5.64 -11.83
N VAL A 264 -1.29 -5.53 -12.88
CA VAL A 264 -1.09 -6.64 -13.85
C VAL A 264 0.09 -7.54 -13.47
N GLY A 265 0.70 -7.31 -12.31
CA GLY A 265 1.82 -8.05 -11.74
C GLY A 265 1.42 -9.27 -10.90
N TRP A 266 0.12 -9.64 -10.88
CA TRP A 266 -0.36 -10.81 -10.13
C TRP A 266 -0.98 -11.90 -11.03
N PRO A 267 -0.42 -13.13 -11.04
CA PRO A 267 0.91 -13.52 -10.53
C PRO A 267 2.04 -12.83 -11.31
N ILE A 268 3.27 -12.79 -10.76
CA ILE A 268 4.43 -12.03 -11.28
C ILE A 268 4.44 -12.04 -12.81
N SER A 269 4.06 -10.92 -13.42
CA SER A 269 4.04 -10.81 -14.87
C SER A 269 5.40 -10.35 -15.37
N GLY A 270 5.80 -10.89 -16.51
CA GLY A 270 6.95 -10.38 -17.27
C GLY A 270 6.69 -9.01 -17.90
N ASP A 271 5.58 -8.34 -17.56
CA ASP A 271 5.14 -7.11 -18.21
C ASP A 271 6.14 -5.96 -17.95
N PRO A 272 6.84 -5.44 -18.97
CA PRO A 272 7.73 -4.30 -18.81
C PRO A 272 6.98 -3.01 -18.44
N LEU A 273 5.65 -3.00 -18.55
CA LEU A 273 4.80 -1.88 -18.17
C LEU A 273 4.51 -1.80 -16.66
N GLN A 274 4.97 -2.78 -15.86
CA GLN A 274 4.81 -2.79 -14.40
C GLN A 274 6.13 -2.47 -13.69
N PRO A 275 6.28 -1.25 -13.14
CA PRO A 275 7.54 -0.82 -12.58
C PRO A 275 7.86 -1.38 -11.19
N ILE A 276 6.83 -1.73 -10.42
CA ILE A 276 6.95 -2.41 -9.13
C ILE A 276 6.13 -3.70 -9.21
N LYS A 277 6.72 -4.81 -8.81
CA LYS A 277 6.05 -6.12 -8.79
C LYS A 277 6.23 -6.76 -7.41
N ALA A 278 5.18 -7.33 -6.84
CA ALA A 278 5.33 -8.14 -5.64
C ALA A 278 6.12 -9.41 -5.97
N ALA A 279 7.36 -9.56 -5.46
CA ALA A 279 8.11 -10.78 -5.67
C ALA A 279 7.77 -11.79 -4.56
N ARG A 280 6.93 -12.77 -4.86
CA ARG A 280 6.83 -13.95 -3.99
C ARG A 280 8.07 -14.82 -4.19
N ARG A 281 8.96 -14.84 -3.20
CA ARG A 281 9.78 -16.03 -2.97
C ARG A 281 8.90 -17.04 -2.25
N ALA A 282 8.89 -18.30 -2.68
CA ALA A 282 8.39 -19.38 -1.85
C ALA A 282 9.16 -19.32 -0.51
N GLU A 283 8.44 -19.31 0.62
CA GLU A 283 9.08 -19.39 1.93
C GLU A 283 10.04 -20.60 1.95
N GLY A 284 11.31 -20.39 2.33
CA GLY A 284 12.24 -21.48 2.62
C GLY A 284 13.41 -21.74 1.64
N GLN A 285 13.63 -20.95 0.58
CA GLN A 285 14.86 -21.08 -0.23
C GLN A 285 15.75 -19.84 -0.13
N LEU A 286 16.77 -19.94 0.73
CA LEU A 286 17.98 -19.10 0.65
C LEU A 286 18.70 -19.46 -0.67
N PRO A 287 19.16 -18.48 -1.47
CA PRO A 287 20.07 -18.77 -2.57
C PRO A 287 21.35 -19.36 -1.99
N LYS A 288 21.75 -20.53 -2.49
CA LYS A 288 23.06 -21.12 -2.14
C LYS A 288 24.24 -20.35 -2.73
N ASP A 289 24.00 -19.42 -3.65
CA ASP A 289 25.07 -18.75 -4.37
C ASP A 289 24.88 -17.23 -4.33
N MET A 290 25.27 -16.62 -3.22
CA MET A 290 25.92 -15.31 -3.27
C MET A 290 27.19 -15.45 -2.45
N ASP A 291 28.22 -15.90 -3.16
CA ASP A 291 29.60 -15.70 -2.79
C ASP A 291 29.81 -14.19 -2.61
N LEU A 292 29.64 -13.72 -1.37
CA LEU A 292 30.17 -12.43 -0.96
C LEU A 292 31.68 -12.64 -0.88
N GLY A 293 32.31 -12.60 -2.05
CA GLY A 293 33.75 -12.62 -2.20
C GLY A 293 34.35 -11.60 -1.25
N GLY A 294 34.96 -12.12 -0.19
CA GLY A 294 35.71 -11.34 0.76
C GLY A 294 37.09 -11.10 0.18
N GLU A 295 37.33 -9.89 -0.31
CA GLU A 295 38.64 -9.23 -0.37
C GLU A 295 38.29 -7.73 -0.25
N GLY A 296 38.71 -6.95 0.72
CA GLY A 296 39.99 -6.89 1.40
C GLY A 296 40.51 -5.46 1.24
N CYS A 297 41.01 -4.89 2.34
CA CYS A 297 41.91 -3.73 2.42
C CYS A 297 41.33 -2.31 2.61
N TYR A 298 41.47 -1.89 3.88
CA TYR A 298 41.59 -0.55 4.50
C TYR A 298 40.38 0.39 4.53
#